data_AF-A0A1H2UEV7-F1
#
_entry.id   AF-A0A1H2UEV7-F1
#
_cell.length_a   1.000
_cell.length_b   1.000
_cell.length_c   1.000
_cell.angle_alpha   90.00
_cell.angle_beta   90.00
_cell.angle_gamma   90.00
#
_symmetry.space_group_name_H-M   'P 1'
#
loop_
_entity.id
_entity.type
_entity.pdbx_description
1 polymer ?
#
loop_
_entity_poly.entity_id
_entity_poly.type
_entity_poly.pdbx_seq_one_letter_code
_entity_poly.pdbx_strand_id
1 'polypeptide(L)'
;MDDLAQKPGVGAPFGTAVPLPETDLMVCVKCRSGQEVPQDARRPGQLLFDDLAARDLGLGIRLHAVECLQNCDAGCTIALRGGERWSYVFGNVDANTQADMVVDGARRYHATADGLIPWRERPEHFKRNCVARLPPVFTAPPAAPSVNSAPRPATKDIAHD
;
A
#
# COMPACT_ATOMS: atom_id res chain seq x y z
N MET A 1 -18.18 -22.77 -42.33
CA MET A 1 -18.33 -21.56 -41.50
C MET A 1 -17.62 -21.87 -40.21
N ASP A 2 -16.35 -21.45 -40.21
CA ASP A 2 -15.50 -21.10 -39.07
C ASP A 2 -15.18 -22.25 -38.09
N ASP A 3 -14.09 -22.99 -38.29
CA ASP A 3 -12.69 -22.59 -37.99
C ASP A 3 -12.53 -22.10 -36.54
N LEU A 4 -12.33 -23.06 -35.64
CA LEU A 4 -11.63 -22.81 -34.38
C LEU A 4 -10.58 -23.90 -34.20
N ALA A 5 -9.42 -23.63 -34.79
CA ALA A 5 -8.16 -24.29 -34.49
C ALA A 5 -7.96 -24.46 -32.97
N GLN A 6 -7.94 -25.73 -32.55
CA GLN A 6 -7.34 -26.16 -31.29
C GLN A 6 -5.86 -25.75 -31.30
N LYS A 7 -5.49 -24.72 -30.55
CA LYS A 7 -4.08 -24.46 -30.24
C LYS A 7 -3.63 -25.42 -29.12
N PRO A 8 -2.54 -26.18 -29.30
CA PRO A 8 -2.00 -27.01 -28.23
C PRO A 8 -1.48 -26.08 -27.12
N GLY A 9 -2.05 -26.20 -25.92
CA GLY A 9 -1.54 -25.56 -24.73
C GLY A 9 -0.15 -26.12 -24.43
N VAL A 10 0.87 -25.30 -24.68
CA VAL A 10 2.24 -25.58 -24.24
C VAL A 10 2.22 -25.76 -22.73
N GLY A 11 2.50 -26.99 -22.29
CA GLY A 11 2.86 -27.27 -20.92
C GLY A 11 4.16 -26.53 -20.59
N ALA A 12 4.10 -25.67 -19.58
CA ALA A 12 5.30 -25.25 -18.86
C ALA A 12 5.55 -26.26 -17.73
N PRO A 13 6.72 -26.91 -17.67
CA PRO A 13 7.06 -27.87 -16.62
C PRO A 13 7.30 -27.12 -15.31
N PHE A 14 6.79 -27.66 -14.19
CA PHE A 14 7.05 -27.30 -12.79
C PHE A 14 7.87 -26.00 -12.59
N GLY A 15 7.22 -24.85 -12.80
CA GLY A 15 7.81 -23.57 -12.46
C GLY A 15 7.87 -23.47 -10.94
N THR A 16 9.08 -23.46 -10.38
CA THR A 16 9.28 -22.99 -9.01
C THR A 16 8.66 -21.60 -8.92
N ALA A 17 7.57 -21.45 -8.19
CA ALA A 17 6.99 -20.14 -7.92
C ALA A 17 8.11 -19.25 -7.35
N VAL A 18 8.44 -18.17 -8.06
CA VAL A 18 9.36 -17.17 -7.51
C VAL A 18 8.67 -16.64 -6.25
N PRO A 19 9.29 -16.77 -5.06
CA PRO A 19 8.66 -16.30 -3.84
C PRO A 19 8.38 -14.80 -3.98
N LEU A 20 7.14 -14.41 -3.73
CA LEU A 20 6.75 -13.00 -3.78
C LEU A 20 7.55 -12.23 -2.74
N PRO A 21 7.93 -10.98 -3.02
CA PRO A 21 8.61 -10.15 -2.04
C PRO A 21 7.73 -10.00 -0.79
N GLU A 22 8.37 -9.82 0.36
CA GLU A 22 7.66 -9.62 1.62
C GLU A 22 6.63 -8.48 1.51
N THR A 23 5.51 -8.67 2.17
CA THR A 23 4.46 -7.66 2.33
C THR A 23 4.63 -6.97 3.66
N ASP A 24 4.67 -5.64 3.65
CA ASP A 24 4.56 -4.84 4.87
C ASP A 24 3.09 -4.45 5.09
N LEU A 25 2.51 -4.92 6.20
CA LEU A 25 1.26 -4.40 6.76
C LEU A 25 1.62 -3.36 7.82
N MET A 26 1.35 -2.09 7.52
CA MET A 26 1.66 -0.98 8.40
C MET A 26 0.39 -0.47 9.07
N VAL A 27 0.43 -0.23 10.39
CA VAL A 27 -0.70 0.34 11.15
C VAL A 27 -0.29 1.69 11.72
N CYS A 28 -1.12 2.71 11.50
CA CYS A 28 -0.96 4.03 12.10
C CYS A 28 -1.27 3.98 13.62
N VAL A 29 -0.26 3.80 14.47
CA VAL A 29 -0.48 3.52 15.91
C VAL A 29 -0.92 4.75 16.70
N LYS A 30 -0.60 5.97 16.26
CA LYS A 30 -1.13 7.21 16.88
C LYS A 30 -2.51 7.61 16.34
N CYS A 31 -3.14 6.79 15.51
CA CYS A 31 -4.43 7.13 14.91
C CYS A 31 -5.52 7.38 15.96
N ARG A 32 -6.27 8.47 15.79
CA ARG A 32 -7.41 8.82 16.63
C ARG A 32 -8.75 8.35 16.10
N SER A 33 -8.83 7.87 14.85
CA SER A 33 -10.08 7.34 14.27
C SER A 33 -11.28 8.29 14.37
N GLY A 34 -11.07 9.59 14.17
CA GLY A 34 -12.08 10.64 14.28
C GLY A 34 -12.55 10.95 15.71
N GLN A 35 -11.90 10.35 16.72
CA GLN A 35 -12.28 10.49 18.11
C GLN A 35 -11.39 11.52 18.83
N GLU A 36 -11.99 12.20 19.80
CA GLU A 36 -11.24 12.90 20.83
C GLU A 36 -10.71 11.86 21.82
N VAL A 37 -9.38 11.68 21.84
CA VAL A 37 -8.72 10.66 22.66
C VAL A 37 -7.72 11.36 23.58
N PRO A 38 -7.89 11.25 24.92
CA PRO A 38 -6.96 11.83 25.89
C PRO A 38 -5.51 11.43 25.63
N GLN A 39 -4.56 12.25 26.08
CA GLN A 39 -3.13 12.05 25.79
C GLN A 39 -2.62 10.70 26.29
N ASP A 40 -3.03 10.28 27.48
CA ASP A 40 -2.59 9.04 28.13
C ASP A 40 -3.46 7.82 27.78
N ALA A 41 -4.54 8.03 27.02
CA ALA A 41 -5.41 6.94 26.59
C ALA A 41 -4.76 6.17 25.43
N ARG A 42 -4.94 4.85 25.44
CA ARG A 42 -4.49 4.00 24.33
C ARG A 42 -5.24 4.38 23.06
N ARG A 43 -4.49 4.67 22.00
CA ARG A 43 -5.03 5.11 20.72
C ARG A 43 -5.76 3.96 20.02
N PRO A 44 -6.87 4.20 19.29
CA PRO A 44 -7.51 3.19 18.46
C PRO A 44 -6.53 2.49 17.50
N GLY A 45 -5.59 3.24 16.91
CA GLY A 45 -4.55 2.65 16.06
C GLY A 45 -3.65 1.65 16.80
N GLN A 46 -3.32 1.93 18.06
CA GLN A 46 -2.53 1.02 18.89
C GLN A 46 -3.34 -0.24 19.26
N LEU A 47 -4.63 -0.11 19.57
CA LEU A 47 -5.52 -1.26 19.80
C LEU A 47 -5.54 -2.22 18.59
N LEU A 48 -5.71 -1.67 17.38
CA LEU A 48 -5.69 -2.46 16.15
C LEU A 48 -4.33 -3.15 15.93
N PHE A 49 -3.22 -2.44 16.16
CA PHE A 49 -1.89 -3.02 16.00
C PHE A 49 -1.67 -4.20 16.95
N ASP A 50 -2.04 -4.05 18.21
CA ASP A 50 -1.80 -5.09 19.22
C ASP A 50 -2.68 -6.33 18.98
N ASP A 51 -3.93 -6.15 18.50
CA ASP A 51 -4.76 -7.28 18.07
C ASP A 51 -4.12 -8.00 16.86
N LEU A 52 -3.67 -7.25 15.85
CA LEU A 52 -2.98 -7.83 14.69
C LEU A 52 -1.68 -8.55 15.06
N ALA A 53 -0.94 -8.05 16.05
CA ALA A 53 0.29 -8.66 16.53
C ALA A 53 0.06 -10.01 17.23
N ALA A 54 -1.14 -10.26 17.75
CA ALA A 54 -1.52 -11.52 18.37
C ALA A 54 -2.02 -12.58 17.36
N ARG A 55 -2.11 -12.23 16.06
CA ARG A 55 -2.69 -13.09 15.02
C ARG A 55 -1.60 -13.69 14.13
N ASP A 56 -1.91 -14.84 13.54
CA ASP A 56 -1.13 -15.37 12.43
C ASP A 56 -1.45 -14.57 11.15
N LEU A 57 -0.48 -13.78 10.69
CA LEU A 57 -0.63 -13.02 9.44
C LEU A 57 -0.41 -13.90 8.21
N GLY A 58 0.30 -15.03 8.35
CA GLY A 58 0.80 -15.83 7.25
C GLY A 58 2.25 -15.50 6.88
N LEU A 59 2.91 -16.46 6.22
CA LEU A 59 4.31 -16.33 5.81
C LEU A 59 4.50 -15.17 4.83
N GLY A 60 5.60 -14.43 4.98
CA GLY A 60 5.97 -13.32 4.10
C GLY A 60 5.20 -12.02 4.34
N ILE A 61 4.37 -11.93 5.39
CA ILE A 61 3.70 -10.69 5.82
C ILE A 61 4.33 -10.22 7.15
N ARG A 62 4.79 -8.98 7.17
CA ARG A 62 5.40 -8.32 8.32
C ARG A 62 4.52 -7.21 8.82
N LEU A 63 4.24 -7.20 10.12
CA LEU A 63 3.51 -6.12 10.78
C LEU A 63 4.47 -5.01 11.20
N HIS A 64 4.11 -3.76 10.89
CA HIS A 64 4.89 -2.58 11.25
C HIS A 64 4.02 -1.54 11.95
N ALA A 65 4.51 -1.03 13.07
CA ALA A 65 3.95 0.16 13.68
C ALA A 65 4.51 1.38 12.92
N VAL A 66 3.63 2.24 12.43
CA VAL A 66 4.02 3.55 11.89
C VAL A 66 3.36 4.65 12.70
N GLU A 67 4.11 5.72 12.93
CA GLU A 67 3.69 6.76 13.86
C GLU A 67 2.41 7.48 13.40
N CYS A 68 2.36 7.92 12.13
CA CYS A 68 1.21 8.67 11.62
C CYS A 68 1.05 8.54 10.10
N LEU A 69 -0.19 8.39 9.64
CA LEU A 69 -0.58 8.45 8.23
C LEU A 69 -1.50 9.64 7.90
N GLN A 70 -1.61 10.61 8.81
CA GLN A 70 -2.37 11.87 8.64
C GLN A 70 -3.83 11.72 8.18
N ASN A 71 -4.45 10.57 8.46
CA ASN A 71 -5.83 10.27 8.11
C ASN A 71 -6.65 9.94 9.36
N CYS A 72 -6.63 10.86 10.34
CA CYS A 72 -7.27 10.62 11.63
C CYS A 72 -8.79 10.57 11.51
N ASP A 73 -9.40 11.51 10.77
CA ASP A 73 -10.86 11.64 10.67
C ASP A 73 -11.53 10.43 10.02
N ALA A 74 -10.82 9.77 9.09
CA ALA A 74 -11.23 8.54 8.44
C ALA A 74 -10.34 7.35 8.86
N GLY A 75 -9.92 7.30 10.13
CA GLY A 75 -9.15 6.19 10.70
C GLY A 75 -10.03 5.04 11.23
N CYS A 76 -9.46 3.94 11.75
CA CYS A 76 -8.04 3.63 11.76
C CYS A 76 -7.48 3.40 10.35
N THR A 77 -6.19 3.71 10.19
CA THR A 77 -5.53 3.68 8.87
C THR A 77 -4.46 2.61 8.86
N ILE A 78 -4.50 1.77 7.83
CA ILE A 78 -3.45 0.81 7.51
C ILE A 78 -2.86 1.10 6.13
N ALA A 79 -1.67 0.58 5.87
CA ALA A 79 -1.09 0.56 4.55
C ALA A 79 -0.50 -0.81 4.21
N LEU A 80 -0.59 -1.20 2.94
CA LEU A 80 -0.03 -2.41 2.37
C LEU A 80 0.94 -2.04 1.27
N ARG A 81 2.16 -2.58 1.32
CA ARG A 81 3.17 -2.46 0.26
C ARG A 81 4.03 -3.72 0.16
N GLY A 82 4.80 -3.85 -0.91
CA GLY A 82 5.94 -4.77 -0.93
C GLY A 82 6.57 -4.87 -2.31
N GLY A 83 7.91 -4.78 -2.40
CA GLY A 83 8.63 -4.82 -3.67
C GLY A 83 8.16 -3.76 -4.66
N GLU A 84 8.10 -4.12 -5.95
CA GLU A 84 7.67 -3.27 -7.07
C GLU A 84 6.15 -3.30 -7.29
N ARG A 85 5.37 -3.50 -6.21
CA ARG A 85 3.91 -3.59 -6.27
C ARG A 85 3.24 -2.24 -6.03
N TRP A 86 2.01 -2.12 -6.55
CA TRP A 86 1.10 -1.06 -6.12
C TRP A 86 0.92 -1.11 -4.61
N SER A 87 0.91 0.07 -3.98
CA SER A 87 0.68 0.19 -2.53
C SER A 87 -0.72 0.73 -2.26
N TYR A 88 -1.31 0.30 -1.15
CA TYR A 88 -2.63 0.74 -0.71
C TYR A 88 -2.56 1.42 0.65
N VAL A 89 -3.41 2.42 0.84
CA VAL A 89 -3.76 2.99 2.14
C VAL A 89 -5.26 2.82 2.33
N PHE A 90 -5.67 2.14 3.39
CA PHE A 90 -7.08 1.94 3.74
C PHE A 90 -7.41 2.64 5.05
N GLY A 91 -8.57 3.28 5.10
CA GLY A 91 -9.11 3.98 6.27
C GLY A 91 -10.36 3.30 6.83
N ASN A 92 -10.99 3.98 7.79
CA ASN A 92 -12.21 3.58 8.46
C ASN A 92 -12.16 2.18 9.07
N VAL A 93 -10.96 1.65 9.36
CA VAL A 93 -10.82 0.32 9.95
C VAL A 93 -11.26 0.39 11.40
N ASP A 94 -12.23 -0.43 11.78
CA ASP A 94 -12.65 -0.56 13.16
C ASP A 94 -11.64 -1.40 13.94
N ALA A 95 -11.02 -0.78 14.95
CA ALA A 95 -9.92 -1.37 15.71
C ALA A 95 -10.32 -2.60 16.55
N ASN A 96 -11.61 -2.78 16.85
CA ASN A 96 -12.08 -3.84 17.75
C ASN A 96 -12.69 -5.03 16.99
N THR A 97 -13.13 -4.82 15.75
CA THR A 97 -13.96 -5.81 15.04
C THR A 97 -13.41 -6.23 13.68
N GLN A 98 -12.44 -5.51 13.12
CA GLN A 98 -12.01 -5.72 11.73
C GLN A 98 -10.58 -6.24 11.58
N ALA A 99 -9.90 -6.66 12.65
CA ALA A 99 -8.56 -7.23 12.54
C ALA A 99 -8.51 -8.46 11.62
N ASP A 100 -9.49 -9.38 11.69
CA ASP A 100 -9.57 -10.52 10.75
C ASP A 100 -9.73 -10.09 9.28
N MET A 101 -10.52 -9.04 9.04
CA MET A 101 -10.68 -8.47 7.70
C MET A 101 -9.36 -7.89 7.18
N VAL A 102 -8.58 -7.22 8.05
CA VAL A 102 -7.24 -6.72 7.71
C VAL A 102 -6.29 -7.86 7.37
N VAL A 103 -6.30 -8.95 8.15
CA VAL A 103 -5.46 -10.14 7.88
C VAL A 103 -5.82 -10.77 6.54
N ASP A 104 -7.11 -11.00 6.26
CA ASP A 104 -7.57 -11.51 4.95
C ASP A 104 -7.15 -10.59 3.80
N GLY A 105 -7.31 -9.28 3.97
CA GLY A 105 -6.87 -8.28 3.01
C GLY A 105 -5.36 -8.28 2.75
N ALA A 106 -4.55 -8.41 3.80
CA ALA A 106 -3.09 -8.48 3.70
C ALA A 106 -2.63 -9.78 3.00
N ARG A 107 -3.28 -10.91 3.27
CA ARG A 107 -3.01 -12.19 2.59
C ARG A 107 -3.36 -12.14 1.11
N ARG A 108 -4.50 -11.57 0.76
CA ARG A 108 -4.90 -11.35 -0.64
C ARG A 108 -3.94 -10.42 -1.37
N TYR A 109 -3.51 -9.34 -0.73
CA TYR A 109 -2.47 -8.47 -1.27
C TYR A 109 -1.16 -9.24 -1.48
N HIS A 110 -0.72 -10.00 -0.47
CA HIS A 110 0.50 -10.78 -0.55
C HIS A 110 0.50 -11.76 -1.72
N ALA A 111 -0.65 -12.39 -2.01
CA ALA A 111 -0.81 -13.31 -3.14
C ALA A 111 -0.76 -12.66 -4.53
N THR A 112 -0.75 -11.33 -4.63
CA THR A 112 -0.66 -10.61 -5.91
C THR A 112 0.79 -10.34 -6.29
N ALA A 113 1.09 -10.53 -7.58
CA ALA A 113 2.40 -10.21 -8.15
C ALA A 113 2.60 -8.70 -8.34
N ASP A 114 1.53 -7.95 -8.62
CA ASP A 114 1.56 -6.52 -8.94
C ASP A 114 1.00 -5.63 -7.81
N GLY A 115 0.49 -6.20 -6.73
CA GLY A 115 -0.14 -5.47 -5.63
C GLY A 115 -1.59 -5.13 -5.85
N LEU A 116 -2.24 -5.59 -6.93
CA LEU A 116 -3.62 -5.27 -7.24
C LEU A 116 -4.55 -6.43 -6.90
N ILE A 117 -5.21 -6.34 -5.74
CA ILE A 117 -6.21 -7.36 -5.35
C ILE A 117 -7.37 -7.33 -6.37
N PRO A 118 -7.68 -8.46 -7.04
CA PRO A 118 -8.80 -8.54 -7.98
C PRO A 118 -10.10 -8.06 -7.32
N TRP A 119 -10.90 -7.26 -8.05
CA TRP A 119 -12.06 -6.59 -7.48
C TRP A 119 -13.05 -7.55 -6.79
N ARG A 120 -13.26 -8.75 -7.35
CA ARG A 120 -14.16 -9.78 -6.81
C ARG A 120 -13.64 -10.41 -5.52
N GLU A 121 -12.32 -10.46 -5.36
CA GLU A 121 -11.66 -11.06 -4.20
C GLU A 121 -11.41 -10.03 -3.10
N ARG A 122 -11.49 -8.74 -3.42
CA ARG A 122 -11.22 -7.67 -2.47
C ARG A 122 -12.23 -7.71 -1.30
N PRO A 123 -11.78 -7.59 -0.04
CA PRO A 123 -12.68 -7.41 1.09
C PRO A 123 -13.64 -6.24 0.85
N GLU A 124 -14.90 -6.36 1.26
CA GLU A 124 -15.90 -5.32 1.00
C GLU A 124 -15.47 -3.95 1.58
N HIS A 125 -14.82 -3.97 2.75
CA HIS A 125 -14.24 -2.77 3.36
C HIS A 125 -13.23 -2.08 2.43
N PHE A 126 -12.33 -2.84 1.83
CA PHE A 126 -11.27 -2.32 0.96
C PHE A 126 -11.82 -1.76 -0.37
N LYS A 127 -13.01 -2.17 -0.80
CA LYS A 127 -13.65 -1.61 -2.01
C LYS A 127 -14.09 -0.16 -1.82
N ARG A 128 -14.44 0.23 -0.60
CA ARG A 128 -15.06 1.54 -0.30
C ARG A 128 -14.14 2.48 0.47
N ASN A 129 -13.15 1.94 1.19
CA ASN A 129 -12.31 2.70 2.11
C ASN A 129 -10.86 2.84 1.65
N CYS A 130 -10.61 2.82 0.33
CA CYS A 130 -9.30 3.11 -0.25
C CYS A 130 -9.04 4.62 -0.19
N VAL A 131 -8.17 5.04 0.73
CA VAL A 131 -7.76 6.45 0.89
C VAL A 131 -6.83 6.84 -0.24
N ALA A 132 -5.86 5.99 -0.54
CA ALA A 132 -4.91 6.19 -1.62
C ALA A 132 -4.45 4.85 -2.18
N ARG A 133 -4.09 4.87 -3.46
CA ARG A 133 -3.37 3.79 -4.11
C ARG A 133 -2.19 4.39 -4.87
N LEU A 134 -0.99 3.97 -4.50
CA LEU A 134 0.27 4.53 -5.03
C LEU A 134 0.87 3.55 -6.04
N PRO A 135 1.35 4.04 -7.19
CA PRO A 135 2.07 3.19 -8.13
C PRO A 135 3.37 2.66 -7.53
N PRO A 136 3.94 1.58 -8.09
CA PRO A 136 5.30 1.17 -7.79
C PRO A 136 6.29 2.33 -7.95
N VAL A 137 7.42 2.26 -7.25
CA VAL A 137 8.50 3.22 -7.46
C VAL A 137 9.05 3.01 -8.86
N PHE A 138 8.83 3.99 -9.74
CA PHE A 138 9.52 4.02 -11.02
C PHE A 138 10.96 4.42 -10.76
N THR A 139 11.90 3.49 -10.84
CA THR A 139 13.30 3.87 -11.05
C THR A 139 13.37 4.64 -12.36
N ALA A 140 13.96 5.84 -12.32
CA ALA A 140 13.87 6.82 -13.40
C ALA A 140 14.12 6.22 -14.80
N PRO A 141 13.44 6.73 -15.86
CA PRO A 141 13.93 6.50 -17.21
C PRO A 141 15.40 6.94 -17.32
N PRO A 142 16.22 6.31 -18.18
CA PRO A 142 17.62 6.68 -18.33
C PRO A 142 17.73 8.20 -18.48
N ALA A 143 18.67 8.81 -17.75
CA ALA A 143 18.79 10.26 -17.63
C ALA A 143 18.58 10.93 -18.99
N ALA A 144 17.58 11.80 -19.08
CA ALA A 144 17.41 12.63 -20.27
C ALA A 144 18.71 13.39 -20.50
N PRO A 145 19.22 13.48 -21.75
CA PRO A 145 20.40 14.28 -22.03
C PRO A 145 20.15 15.70 -21.53
N SER A 146 21.06 16.22 -20.72
CA SER A 146 21.00 17.57 -20.17
C SER A 146 20.86 18.58 -21.31
N VAL A 147 19.65 19.10 -21.51
CA VAL A 147 19.38 20.24 -22.39
C VAL A 147 19.39 21.52 -21.57
N ASN A 148 20.45 21.79 -20.80
CA ASN A 148 20.70 23.14 -20.30
C ASN A 148 22.17 23.35 -19.89
N SER A 149 22.94 23.88 -20.84
CA SER A 149 24.16 24.66 -20.56
C SER A 149 24.10 26.00 -21.30
N ALA A 150 22.91 26.59 -21.42
CA ALA A 150 22.80 27.99 -21.84
C ALA A 150 23.11 28.87 -20.61
N PRO A 151 24.08 29.79 -20.67
CA PRO A 151 24.37 30.70 -19.58
C PRO A 151 23.14 31.57 -19.29
N ARG A 152 22.77 31.71 -18.00
CA ARG A 152 21.78 32.69 -17.57
C ARG A 152 22.23 34.08 -18.05
N PRO A 153 21.38 34.89 -18.70
CA PRO A 153 21.73 36.27 -18.97
C PRO A 153 21.96 37.00 -17.64
N ALA A 154 23.05 37.77 -17.58
CA ALA A 154 23.40 38.57 -16.41
C ALA A 154 22.23 39.50 -16.05
N THR A 155 21.83 39.46 -14.78
CA THR A 155 20.82 40.37 -14.23
C THR A 155 21.38 41.79 -14.31
N LYS A 156 20.69 42.71 -14.96
CA LYS A 156 21.01 44.14 -14.85
C LYS A 156 20.56 44.60 -13.47
N ASP A 157 21.49 45.15 -12.69
CA ASP A 157 21.21 45.77 -11.41
C ASP A 157 20.19 46.89 -11.60
N ILE A 158 19.02 46.73 -10.99
CA ILE A 158 18.03 47.80 -10.85
C ILE A 158 18.45 48.57 -9.61
N ALA A 159 19.08 49.72 -9.79
CA ALA A 159 19.28 50.68 -8.71
C ALA A 159 17.91 51.16 -8.20
N HIS A 160 17.71 51.15 -6.90
CA HIS A 160 16.60 51.83 -6.24
C HIS A 160 17.06 53.24 -5.86
N ASP A 161 16.32 54.23 -6.34
CA ASP A 161 16.38 55.64 -5.93
C ASP A 161 15.36 55.86 -4.81
#